data_AF-A0A4Q4SVQ5-F1
#
_entry.id   AF-A0A4Q4SVQ5-F1
#
_cell.length_a   1.000
_cell.length_b   1.000
_cell.length_c   1.000
_cell.angle_alpha   90.00
_cell.angle_beta   90.00
_cell.angle_gamma   90.00
#
_symmetry.space_group_name_H-M   'P 1'
#
loop_
_entity.id
_entity.type
_entity.pdbx_description
1 polymer ?
#
loop_
_entity_poly.entity_id
_entity_poly.type
_entity_poly.pdbx_seq_one_letter_code
_entity_poly.pdbx_strand_id
1 'polypeptide(L)'
;MIQPRLTSVLLFVAAPVAATLHKQSTPPMGWNSYNYYNCDPSEEIIKNTAEALVNSGLAALGYDYVTTDCGWMTRDRDGDGRLQWNETLFPSGGKALGTYIHDLGLKFGLYSGAGYYQCGSVDLPASLGYEEIDAQSFADWGGDSLKYDNCYSSSPDVMVNNSSPISQSPVRHQKMAAVLDSVDRDIAYYICQWGIGYNVGEWASPISNAWRISNDIYNSWRSIWRITNEVIPYWRHTRVGAFADMDMLIIGLNALSPEEERFHFSMWAINKSPLKIGAPLAESAIVPAESLDILSNREVIAINQDSLSKQARLILRYTEEEWDLWAGELSDSRMVLGIANWKNETQTVSVDLTVVGVQEANARDVWAHEDLGRLRGAGTWYLKGHEMKLLVLSEIAKPPLAPNGTGFHAAENATLSGSAVVESCAEDKCLPAGSRARYITSDSTVTFEGIASNGEGTKLLGVDFINYEIATDSAWQWGSNTRNMTVAVNGGRAKRWAFPISGGDWAEADRMFIEVDGFVDGDVNTVSFAGFGDSYAPDLVGFEVFE
;
A
#
# COMPACT_ATOMS: atom_id res chain seq x y z
N MET A 1 -26.12 42.54 52.41
CA MET A 1 -26.73 41.31 51.85
C MET A 1 -26.85 41.47 50.34
N ILE A 2 -25.78 41.25 49.57
CA ILE A 2 -25.83 41.05 48.10
C ILE A 2 -24.65 40.12 47.75
N GLN A 3 -24.95 38.91 47.31
CA GLN A 3 -24.01 37.92 46.76
C GLN A 3 -23.99 38.06 45.23
N PRO A 4 -22.81 38.00 44.57
CA PRO A 4 -22.77 37.88 43.12
C PRO A 4 -23.00 36.42 42.72
N ARG A 5 -23.89 36.20 41.74
CA ARG A 5 -24.12 34.89 41.12
C ARG A 5 -22.98 34.60 40.14
N LEU A 6 -22.25 33.50 40.35
CA LEU A 6 -21.40 32.91 39.32
C LEU A 6 -22.29 32.18 38.31
N THR A 7 -22.20 32.57 37.05
CA THR A 7 -22.79 31.85 35.93
C THR A 7 -21.75 30.86 35.43
N SER A 8 -21.95 29.56 35.68
CA SER A 8 -21.14 28.50 35.07
C SER A 8 -21.45 28.41 33.58
N VAL A 9 -20.47 28.72 32.75
CA VAL A 9 -20.49 28.38 31.32
C VAL A 9 -20.08 26.92 31.19
N LEU A 10 -21.02 26.04 30.84
CA LEU A 10 -20.70 24.68 30.39
C LEU A 10 -20.09 24.78 28.99
N LEU A 11 -18.79 24.48 28.86
CA LEU A 11 -18.19 24.13 27.58
C LEU A 11 -18.66 22.71 27.24
N PHE A 12 -19.51 22.58 26.21
CA PHE A 12 -19.72 21.30 25.55
C PHE A 12 -18.50 21.04 24.66
N VAL A 13 -17.63 20.13 25.11
CA VAL A 13 -16.67 19.50 24.21
C VAL A 13 -17.47 18.49 23.39
N ALA A 14 -17.79 18.84 22.15
CA ALA A 14 -18.32 17.87 21.20
C ALA A 14 -17.23 16.81 20.98
N ALA A 15 -17.50 15.57 21.39
CA ALA A 15 -16.69 14.45 20.94
C ALA A 15 -16.81 14.34 19.42
N PRO A 16 -15.72 14.10 18.67
CA PRO A 16 -15.83 13.89 17.24
C PRO A 16 -16.71 12.66 17.03
N VAL A 17 -17.86 12.87 16.38
CA VAL A 17 -18.66 11.77 15.85
C VAL A 17 -17.77 11.13 14.80
N ALA A 18 -17.29 9.91 15.08
CA ALA A 18 -16.55 9.15 14.10
C ALA A 18 -17.44 8.96 12.87
N ALA A 19 -16.93 9.34 11.70
CA ALA A 19 -17.59 9.16 10.43
C ALA A 19 -18.07 7.69 10.28
N THR A 20 -19.34 7.48 9.93
CA THR A 20 -19.98 6.16 9.73
C THR A 20 -20.14 5.81 8.25
N LEU A 21 -19.24 6.32 7.40
CA LEU A 21 -19.25 6.09 5.95
C LEU A 21 -19.60 4.66 5.58
N HIS A 22 -20.38 4.51 4.51
CA HIS A 22 -20.69 3.22 3.92
C HIS A 22 -19.39 2.46 3.60
N LYS A 23 -19.08 1.45 4.42
CA LYS A 23 -17.86 0.64 4.27
C LYS A 23 -18.10 -0.56 3.36
N GLN A 24 -17.19 -0.75 2.41
CA GLN A 24 -17.19 -1.91 1.53
C GLN A 24 -16.52 -3.11 2.22
N SER A 25 -17.08 -4.31 2.07
CA SER A 25 -16.52 -5.51 2.70
C SER A 25 -15.20 -5.99 2.09
N THR A 26 -14.93 -5.61 0.85
CA THR A 26 -13.75 -6.00 0.07
C THR A 26 -13.19 -4.78 -0.68
N PRO A 27 -11.93 -4.83 -1.15
CA PRO A 27 -11.32 -3.72 -1.87
C PRO A 27 -12.14 -3.35 -3.11
N PRO A 28 -12.35 -2.05 -3.40
CA PRO A 28 -13.13 -1.65 -4.55
C PRO A 28 -12.41 -1.98 -5.86
N MET A 29 -13.13 -2.57 -6.80
CA MET A 29 -12.66 -2.83 -8.15
C MET A 29 -13.31 -1.84 -9.14
N GLY A 30 -12.76 -1.67 -10.33
CA GLY A 30 -13.38 -0.83 -11.35
C GLY A 30 -12.37 -0.23 -12.33
N TRP A 31 -12.70 0.92 -12.88
CA TRP A 31 -11.89 1.64 -13.85
C TRP A 31 -11.81 3.13 -13.49
N ASN A 32 -10.67 3.76 -13.83
CA ASN A 32 -10.42 5.17 -13.63
C ASN A 32 -9.78 5.78 -14.88
N SER A 33 -10.25 6.96 -15.31
CA SER A 33 -9.80 7.60 -16.56
C SER A 33 -8.36 8.11 -16.56
N TYR A 34 -7.74 8.32 -15.40
CA TYR A 34 -6.50 9.09 -15.29
C TYR A 34 -5.28 8.48 -16.02
N ASN A 35 -5.02 7.18 -15.85
CA ASN A 35 -3.76 6.58 -16.33
C ASN A 35 -3.54 6.70 -17.84
N TYR A 36 -4.61 6.58 -18.64
CA TYR A 36 -4.53 6.70 -20.09
C TYR A 36 -4.93 8.08 -20.59
N TYR A 37 -6.05 8.64 -20.09
CA TYR A 37 -6.62 9.89 -20.58
C TYR A 37 -6.15 11.14 -19.81
N ASN A 38 -5.39 10.99 -18.72
CA ASN A 38 -4.97 12.08 -17.85
C ASN A 38 -6.19 12.94 -17.41
N CYS A 39 -6.04 14.26 -17.34
CA CYS A 39 -7.14 15.20 -17.08
C CYS A 39 -7.89 15.65 -18.34
N ASP A 40 -8.06 14.77 -19.34
CA ASP A 40 -8.84 15.04 -20.56
C ASP A 40 -9.97 14.00 -20.79
N PRO A 41 -10.88 13.79 -19.82
CA PRO A 41 -12.01 12.89 -20.00
C PRO A 41 -13.14 13.56 -20.81
N SER A 42 -13.97 12.75 -21.46
CA SER A 42 -15.22 13.19 -22.11
C SER A 42 -16.36 12.21 -21.82
N GLU A 43 -17.61 12.66 -21.94
CA GLU A 43 -18.77 11.80 -21.75
C GLU A 43 -18.75 10.58 -22.67
N GLU A 44 -18.30 10.74 -23.91
CA GLU A 44 -18.15 9.63 -24.86
C GLU A 44 -17.13 8.58 -24.36
N ILE A 45 -15.96 9.02 -23.88
CA ILE A 45 -14.94 8.12 -23.32
C ILE A 45 -15.50 7.32 -22.13
N ILE A 46 -16.19 8.01 -21.21
CA ILE A 46 -16.73 7.37 -20.00
C ILE A 46 -17.83 6.37 -20.37
N LYS A 47 -18.76 6.73 -21.26
CA LYS A 47 -19.84 5.82 -21.69
C LYS A 47 -19.31 4.60 -22.44
N ASN A 48 -18.43 4.80 -23.42
CA ASN A 48 -17.85 3.71 -24.19
C ASN A 48 -17.04 2.76 -23.30
N THR A 49 -16.34 3.30 -22.29
CA THR A 49 -15.58 2.48 -21.34
C THR A 49 -16.49 1.71 -20.38
N ALA A 50 -17.59 2.32 -19.92
CA ALA A 50 -18.61 1.64 -19.13
C ALA A 50 -19.23 0.45 -19.90
N GLU A 51 -19.59 0.65 -21.17
CA GLU A 51 -20.04 -0.44 -22.04
C GLU A 51 -18.96 -1.51 -22.24
N ALA A 52 -17.69 -1.11 -22.42
CA ALA A 52 -16.57 -2.03 -22.59
C ALA A 52 -16.34 -2.92 -21.34
N LEU A 53 -16.49 -2.37 -20.13
CA LEU A 53 -16.43 -3.15 -18.88
C LEU A 53 -17.51 -4.25 -18.83
N VAL A 54 -18.73 -3.93 -19.28
CA VAL A 54 -19.83 -4.91 -19.34
C VAL A 54 -19.56 -5.94 -20.44
N ASN A 55 -19.24 -5.49 -21.65
CA ASN A 55 -19.09 -6.34 -22.83
C ASN A 55 -17.88 -7.29 -22.75
N SER A 56 -16.81 -6.87 -22.08
CA SER A 56 -15.64 -7.73 -21.81
C SER A 56 -15.89 -8.77 -20.72
N GLY A 57 -16.97 -8.65 -19.96
CA GLY A 57 -17.28 -9.50 -18.80
C GLY A 57 -16.54 -9.10 -17.51
N LEU A 58 -15.70 -8.05 -17.53
CA LEU A 58 -15.01 -7.55 -16.34
C LEU A 58 -16.00 -7.06 -15.28
N ALA A 59 -17.11 -6.43 -15.67
CA ALA A 59 -18.16 -6.04 -14.73
C ALA A 59 -18.71 -7.25 -13.95
N ALA A 60 -18.87 -8.41 -14.61
CA ALA A 60 -19.33 -9.65 -13.97
C ALA A 60 -18.27 -10.30 -13.06
N LEU A 61 -17.02 -9.83 -13.10
CA LEU A 61 -15.95 -10.20 -12.18
C LEU A 61 -15.86 -9.26 -10.96
N GLY A 62 -16.68 -8.20 -10.92
CA GLY A 62 -16.74 -7.23 -9.84
C GLY A 62 -16.12 -5.86 -10.16
N TYR A 63 -15.58 -5.64 -11.36
CA TYR A 63 -15.13 -4.31 -11.79
C TYR A 63 -16.34 -3.39 -12.06
N ASP A 64 -16.91 -2.83 -10.99
CA ASP A 64 -18.21 -2.16 -11.05
C ASP A 64 -18.16 -0.63 -10.93
N TYR A 65 -17.06 -0.03 -10.47
CA TYR A 65 -16.90 1.44 -10.46
C TYR A 65 -16.36 1.99 -11.79
N VAL A 66 -16.95 3.07 -12.28
CA VAL A 66 -16.46 3.87 -13.42
C VAL A 66 -16.20 5.29 -12.92
N THR A 67 -14.94 5.65 -12.71
CA THR A 67 -14.56 6.95 -12.16
C THR A 67 -14.18 7.94 -13.26
N THR A 68 -14.89 9.07 -13.32
CA THR A 68 -14.46 10.25 -14.07
C THR A 68 -13.46 11.03 -13.21
N ASP A 69 -12.17 10.92 -13.52
CA ASP A 69 -11.10 11.62 -12.82
C ASP A 69 -10.98 13.08 -13.27
N CYS A 70 -9.92 13.80 -12.90
CA CYS A 70 -9.70 15.22 -13.14
C CYS A 70 -10.07 15.73 -14.55
N GLY A 71 -10.42 17.03 -14.65
CA GLY A 71 -10.65 17.71 -15.93
C GLY A 71 -12.11 17.79 -16.40
N TRP A 72 -13.06 17.22 -15.66
CA TRP A 72 -14.47 17.11 -16.07
C TRP A 72 -15.30 18.41 -15.99
N MET A 73 -14.83 19.39 -15.24
CA MET A 73 -15.60 20.56 -14.79
C MET A 73 -15.29 21.84 -15.57
N THR A 74 -16.17 22.84 -15.43
CA THR A 74 -15.87 24.22 -15.84
C THR A 74 -15.02 24.95 -14.81
N ARG A 75 -14.44 26.09 -15.22
CA ARG A 75 -13.70 27.00 -14.32
C ARG A 75 -14.61 27.69 -13.30
N ASP A 76 -15.83 28.00 -13.72
CA ASP A 76 -16.77 28.75 -12.90
C ASP A 76 -17.71 27.81 -12.14
N ARG A 77 -18.00 28.16 -10.89
CA ARG A 77 -19.12 27.62 -10.12
C ARG A 77 -20.41 28.35 -10.50
N ASP A 78 -21.56 27.76 -10.24
CA ASP A 78 -22.85 28.45 -10.45
C ASP A 78 -23.11 29.54 -9.40
N GLY A 79 -24.26 30.21 -9.51
CA GLY A 79 -24.68 31.27 -8.57
C GLY A 79 -24.88 30.82 -7.13
N ASP A 80 -25.04 29.51 -6.89
CA ASP A 80 -25.14 28.91 -5.55
C ASP A 80 -23.77 28.39 -5.06
N GLY A 81 -22.72 28.55 -5.86
CA GLY A 81 -21.38 28.09 -5.55
C GLY A 81 -21.15 26.60 -5.84
N ARG A 82 -22.02 25.91 -6.59
CA ARG A 82 -21.82 24.49 -6.95
C ARG A 82 -20.87 24.33 -8.13
N LEU A 83 -20.06 23.26 -8.09
CA LEU A 83 -19.28 22.79 -9.23
C LEU A 83 -20.19 22.50 -10.43
N GLN A 84 -19.76 22.88 -11.64
CA GLN A 84 -20.51 22.64 -12.88
C GLN A 84 -19.73 21.72 -13.82
N TRP A 85 -20.45 20.85 -14.50
CA TRP A 85 -19.91 19.98 -15.55
C TRP A 85 -19.65 20.80 -16.82
N ASN A 86 -18.53 20.54 -17.49
CA ASN A 86 -18.24 21.21 -18.75
C ASN A 86 -19.14 20.66 -19.87
N GLU A 87 -20.12 21.45 -20.30
CA GLU A 87 -21.11 21.04 -21.32
C GLU A 87 -20.51 20.71 -22.70
N THR A 88 -19.27 21.12 -22.98
CA THR A 88 -18.58 20.71 -24.22
C THR A 88 -18.03 19.29 -24.11
N LEU A 89 -17.49 18.91 -22.94
CA LEU A 89 -16.95 17.58 -22.68
C LEU A 89 -18.04 16.59 -22.24
N PHE A 90 -19.04 17.09 -21.51
CA PHE A 90 -20.13 16.34 -20.89
C PHE A 90 -21.49 17.01 -21.20
N PRO A 91 -21.95 16.97 -22.46
CA PRO A 91 -23.17 17.65 -22.90
C PRO A 91 -24.45 17.26 -22.16
N SER A 92 -24.51 16.07 -21.54
CA SER A 92 -25.67 15.68 -20.70
C SER A 92 -25.54 16.05 -19.22
N GLY A 93 -24.34 16.42 -18.77
CA GLY A 93 -24.01 16.69 -17.38
C GLY A 93 -23.90 15.43 -16.49
N GLY A 94 -23.38 15.61 -15.27
CA GLY A 94 -23.06 14.49 -14.37
C GLY A 94 -24.24 13.61 -13.97
N LYS A 95 -25.44 14.18 -13.80
CA LYS A 95 -26.61 13.41 -13.38
C LYS A 95 -27.08 12.42 -14.46
N ALA A 96 -27.09 12.85 -15.72
CA ALA A 96 -27.47 11.98 -16.82
C ALA A 96 -26.38 10.93 -17.10
N LEU A 97 -25.10 11.29 -16.97
CA LEU A 97 -23.99 10.34 -17.00
C LEU A 97 -24.10 9.28 -15.90
N GLY A 98 -24.34 9.69 -14.65
CA GLY A 98 -24.53 8.77 -13.52
C GLY A 98 -25.70 7.81 -13.76
N THR A 99 -26.84 8.33 -14.24
CA THR A 99 -28.00 7.50 -14.60
C THR A 99 -27.64 6.46 -15.67
N TYR A 100 -26.91 6.87 -16.72
CA TYR A 100 -26.49 5.94 -17.77
C TYR A 100 -25.55 4.84 -17.24
N ILE A 101 -24.62 5.17 -16.35
CA ILE A 101 -23.73 4.19 -15.70
C ILE A 101 -24.54 3.22 -14.83
N HIS A 102 -25.52 3.71 -14.08
CA HIS A 102 -26.42 2.88 -13.26
C HIS A 102 -27.30 1.95 -14.10
N ASP A 103 -27.78 2.41 -15.26
CA ASP A 103 -28.59 1.60 -16.18
C ASP A 103 -27.80 0.40 -16.76
N LEU A 104 -26.46 0.48 -16.76
CA LEU A 104 -25.56 -0.63 -17.10
C LEU A 104 -25.27 -1.56 -15.89
N GLY A 105 -25.81 -1.25 -14.71
CA GLY A 105 -25.54 -1.98 -13.47
C GLY A 105 -24.18 -1.66 -12.83
N LEU A 106 -23.55 -0.56 -13.23
CA LEU A 106 -22.27 -0.09 -12.72
C LEU A 106 -22.47 1.06 -11.70
N LYS A 107 -21.38 1.52 -11.09
CA LYS A 107 -21.34 2.56 -10.06
C LYS A 107 -20.56 3.77 -10.56
N PHE A 108 -21.08 4.96 -10.31
CA PHE A 108 -20.52 6.21 -10.79
C PHE A 108 -19.48 6.77 -9.81
N GLY A 109 -18.22 6.85 -10.22
CA GLY A 109 -17.14 7.46 -9.45
C GLY A 109 -16.87 8.91 -9.83
N LEU A 110 -16.70 9.75 -8.82
CA LEU A 110 -16.42 11.18 -8.94
C LEU A 110 -15.01 11.52 -8.46
N TYR A 111 -14.51 12.68 -8.85
CA TYR A 111 -13.23 13.23 -8.45
C TYR A 111 -13.33 14.70 -8.03
N SER A 112 -12.67 15.04 -6.92
CA SER A 112 -12.39 16.42 -6.51
C SER A 112 -11.11 16.45 -5.65
N GLY A 113 -10.77 17.60 -5.06
CA GLY A 113 -9.59 17.78 -4.23
C GLY A 113 -9.85 18.53 -2.92
N ALA A 114 -8.95 18.32 -1.97
CA ALA A 114 -8.85 18.98 -0.67
C ALA A 114 -8.10 20.32 -0.73
N GLY A 115 -7.92 20.91 -1.91
CA GLY A 115 -7.26 22.19 -2.09
C GLY A 115 -8.07 23.17 -2.94
N TYR A 116 -7.41 24.25 -3.38
CA TYR A 116 -8.07 25.31 -4.15
C TYR A 116 -8.46 24.87 -5.57
N TYR A 117 -7.61 24.09 -6.23
CA TYR A 117 -7.82 23.62 -7.60
C TYR A 117 -7.63 22.11 -7.73
N GLN A 118 -8.19 21.53 -8.79
CA GLN A 118 -7.94 20.14 -9.15
C GLN A 118 -6.47 19.91 -9.53
N CYS A 119 -5.97 18.69 -9.35
CA CYS A 119 -4.63 18.34 -9.83
C CYS A 119 -4.52 18.52 -11.35
N GLY A 120 -3.33 18.95 -11.81
CA GLY A 120 -3.07 19.17 -13.24
C GLY A 120 -3.69 20.43 -13.83
N SER A 121 -4.36 21.27 -13.03
CA SER A 121 -4.97 22.53 -13.48
C SER A 121 -4.60 23.69 -12.55
N VAL A 122 -4.61 24.91 -13.08
CA VAL A 122 -4.38 26.17 -12.33
C VAL A 122 -5.65 26.99 -12.12
N ASP A 123 -6.79 26.52 -12.64
CA ASP A 123 -8.02 27.29 -12.75
C ASP A 123 -9.33 26.47 -12.65
N LEU A 124 -9.25 25.14 -12.52
CA LEU A 124 -10.42 24.29 -12.25
C LEU A 124 -10.64 24.14 -10.74
N PRO A 125 -11.76 24.61 -10.18
CA PRO A 125 -11.97 24.65 -8.73
C PRO A 125 -12.06 23.25 -8.10
N ALA A 126 -11.38 23.05 -6.97
CA ALA A 126 -11.62 21.88 -6.11
C ALA A 126 -12.54 22.27 -4.93
N SER A 127 -12.70 21.40 -3.93
CA SER A 127 -13.76 21.52 -2.93
C SER A 127 -13.36 22.23 -1.63
N LEU A 128 -12.15 22.77 -1.51
CA LEU A 128 -11.73 23.46 -0.29
C LEU A 128 -12.66 24.66 0.02
N GLY A 129 -13.32 24.63 1.18
CA GLY A 129 -14.28 25.66 1.61
C GLY A 129 -15.70 25.49 1.05
N TYR A 130 -15.92 24.54 0.14
CA TYR A 130 -17.21 24.22 -0.49
C TYR A 130 -17.66 22.78 -0.21
N GLU A 131 -17.04 22.10 0.75
CA GLU A 131 -17.18 20.66 0.96
C GLU A 131 -18.66 20.24 1.15
N GLU A 132 -19.44 21.01 1.92
CA GLU A 132 -20.88 20.76 2.14
C GLU A 132 -21.72 20.84 0.86
N ILE A 133 -21.50 21.88 0.06
CA ILE A 133 -22.24 22.12 -1.18
C ILE A 133 -21.85 21.08 -2.25
N ASP A 134 -20.56 20.77 -2.33
CA ASP A 134 -20.01 19.84 -3.30
C ASP A 134 -20.44 18.40 -2.97
N ALA A 135 -20.42 17.99 -1.69
CA ALA A 135 -20.92 16.67 -1.28
C ALA A 135 -22.40 16.48 -1.62
N GLN A 136 -23.25 17.50 -1.39
CA GLN A 136 -24.64 17.44 -1.82
C GLN A 136 -24.77 17.33 -3.34
N SER A 137 -23.94 18.06 -4.09
CA SER A 137 -23.92 17.98 -5.57
C SER A 137 -23.53 16.58 -6.05
N PHE A 138 -22.52 15.95 -5.42
CA PHE A 138 -22.12 14.58 -5.71
C PHE A 138 -23.26 13.59 -5.46
N ALA A 139 -24.03 13.77 -4.39
CA ALA A 139 -25.21 12.97 -4.11
C ALA A 139 -26.32 13.19 -5.15
N ASP A 140 -26.60 14.44 -5.50
CA ASP A 140 -27.65 14.82 -6.46
C ASP A 140 -27.38 14.30 -7.89
N TRP A 141 -26.11 14.16 -8.27
CA TRP A 141 -25.68 13.53 -9.52
C TRP A 141 -25.68 12.00 -9.48
N GLY A 142 -25.86 11.40 -8.30
CA GLY A 142 -25.84 9.96 -8.13
C GLY A 142 -24.44 9.36 -8.03
N GLY A 143 -23.45 10.08 -7.50
CA GLY A 143 -22.11 9.51 -7.29
C GLY A 143 -22.10 8.40 -6.23
N ASP A 144 -21.48 7.26 -6.51
CA ASP A 144 -21.32 6.13 -5.58
C ASP A 144 -19.94 6.11 -4.91
N SER A 145 -19.00 6.90 -5.41
CA SER A 145 -17.71 7.12 -4.77
C SER A 145 -17.11 8.48 -5.09
N LEU A 146 -16.24 8.96 -4.21
CA LEU A 146 -15.44 10.17 -4.40
C LEU A 146 -13.96 9.85 -4.17
N LYS A 147 -13.14 10.04 -5.21
CA LYS A 147 -11.68 10.19 -5.08
C LYS A 147 -11.38 11.64 -4.71
N TYR A 148 -10.65 11.86 -3.62
CA TYR A 148 -10.42 13.19 -3.05
C TYR A 148 -8.94 13.50 -2.87
N ASP A 149 -8.42 14.31 -3.78
CA ASP A 149 -7.00 14.60 -3.97
C ASP A 149 -6.42 15.66 -3.01
N ASN A 150 -5.11 15.92 -3.05
CA ASN A 150 -4.43 16.84 -2.12
C ASN A 150 -3.65 17.99 -2.81
N CYS A 151 -3.83 18.17 -4.13
CA CYS A 151 -3.23 19.32 -4.85
C CYS A 151 -3.73 20.67 -4.31
N TYR A 152 -2.88 21.70 -4.40
CA TYR A 152 -3.17 23.07 -4.00
C TYR A 152 -3.72 23.18 -2.57
N SER A 153 -3.34 22.26 -1.69
CA SER A 153 -3.83 22.20 -0.32
C SER A 153 -3.35 23.38 0.54
N SER A 154 -2.14 23.86 0.28
CA SER A 154 -1.50 24.91 1.08
C SER A 154 -1.54 26.30 0.45
N SER A 155 -1.68 26.40 -0.87
CA SER A 155 -1.69 27.65 -1.63
C SER A 155 -2.29 27.41 -3.03
N PRO A 156 -2.98 28.41 -3.64
CA PRO A 156 -3.41 28.33 -5.03
C PRO A 156 -2.23 28.39 -6.04
N ASP A 157 -1.04 28.83 -5.62
CA ASP A 157 0.12 28.99 -6.50
C ASP A 157 1.03 27.76 -6.54
N VAL A 158 0.83 26.79 -5.64
CA VAL A 158 1.70 25.62 -5.48
C VAL A 158 0.87 24.35 -5.50
N MET A 159 0.95 23.61 -6.62
CA MET A 159 0.18 22.38 -6.82
C MET A 159 0.51 21.32 -5.77
N VAL A 160 1.79 21.09 -5.50
CA VAL A 160 2.26 20.04 -4.58
C VAL A 160 3.28 20.64 -3.63
N ASN A 161 3.03 20.50 -2.33
CA ASN A 161 3.95 20.95 -1.28
C ASN A 161 3.95 19.94 -0.12
N ASN A 162 4.77 18.90 -0.24
CA ASN A 162 4.74 17.73 0.63
C ASN A 162 5.28 18.01 2.05
N SER A 163 6.09 19.06 2.18
CA SER A 163 6.65 19.50 3.46
C SER A 163 5.75 20.46 4.23
N SER A 164 4.67 20.96 3.61
CA SER A 164 3.74 21.86 4.29
C SER A 164 2.94 21.12 5.37
N PRO A 165 2.86 21.66 6.60
CA PRO A 165 1.99 21.12 7.64
C PRO A 165 0.52 21.05 7.22
N ILE A 166 0.10 21.92 6.30
CA ILE A 166 -1.26 21.90 5.75
C ILE A 166 -1.44 20.65 4.90
N SER A 167 -0.53 20.35 3.96
CA SER A 167 -0.62 19.17 3.09
C SER A 167 -0.56 17.85 3.87
N GLN A 168 0.20 17.82 4.97
CA GLN A 168 0.36 16.65 5.85
C GLN A 168 -0.82 16.47 6.82
N SER A 169 -1.63 17.50 7.04
CA SER A 169 -2.72 17.48 8.02
C SER A 169 -3.93 16.69 7.52
N PRO A 170 -4.52 15.81 8.34
CA PRO A 170 -5.70 15.02 7.97
C PRO A 170 -7.00 15.84 7.96
N VAL A 171 -6.99 17.07 8.49
CA VAL A 171 -8.21 17.84 8.81
C VAL A 171 -9.15 18.02 7.61
N ARG A 172 -8.61 18.29 6.41
CA ARG A 172 -9.45 18.50 5.22
C ARG A 172 -10.12 17.21 4.74
N HIS A 173 -9.40 16.08 4.82
CA HIS A 173 -9.95 14.77 4.51
C HIS A 173 -10.99 14.34 5.55
N GLN A 174 -10.74 14.60 6.84
CA GLN A 174 -11.71 14.36 7.92
C GLN A 174 -12.98 15.18 7.74
N LYS A 175 -12.86 16.45 7.33
CA LYS A 175 -14.01 17.31 7.03
C LYS A 175 -14.85 16.73 5.90
N MET A 176 -14.23 16.38 4.76
CA MET A 176 -14.97 15.80 3.65
C MET A 176 -15.63 14.47 4.02
N ALA A 177 -14.94 13.59 4.75
CA ALA A 177 -15.53 12.34 5.25
C ALA A 177 -16.80 12.58 6.09
N ALA A 178 -16.75 13.51 7.05
CA ALA A 178 -17.89 13.83 7.91
C ALA A 178 -19.06 14.47 7.13
N VAL A 179 -18.76 15.24 6.09
CA VAL A 179 -19.79 15.85 5.23
C VAL A 179 -20.44 14.80 4.34
N LEU A 180 -19.68 13.86 3.76
CA LEU A 180 -20.23 12.76 2.96
C LEU A 180 -21.18 11.86 3.78
N ASP A 181 -20.96 11.73 5.09
CA ASP A 181 -21.89 11.02 5.97
C ASP A 181 -23.21 11.75 6.22
N SER A 182 -23.24 13.06 5.96
CA SER A 182 -24.42 13.89 6.24
C SER A 182 -25.40 13.97 5.07
N VAL A 183 -25.00 13.54 3.87
CA VAL A 183 -25.87 13.55 2.68
C VAL A 183 -26.68 12.27 2.59
N ASP A 184 -27.88 12.34 1.99
CA ASP A 184 -28.79 11.19 1.84
C ASP A 184 -28.39 10.27 0.66
N ARG A 185 -27.13 9.82 0.67
CA ARG A 185 -26.57 8.85 -0.28
C ARG A 185 -25.28 8.24 0.27
N ASP A 186 -25.18 6.92 0.17
CA ASP A 186 -23.93 6.21 0.46
C ASP A 186 -22.87 6.51 -0.61
N ILE A 187 -21.81 7.22 -0.24
CA ILE A 187 -20.68 7.54 -1.13
C ILE A 187 -19.40 6.93 -0.55
N ALA A 188 -18.80 5.96 -1.25
CA ALA A 188 -17.52 5.40 -0.85
C ALA A 188 -16.40 6.45 -0.98
N TYR A 189 -15.62 6.65 0.09
CA TYR A 189 -14.61 7.70 0.14
C TYR A 189 -13.22 7.15 -0.12
N TYR A 190 -12.53 7.66 -1.14
CA TYR A 190 -11.16 7.28 -1.51
C TYR A 190 -10.24 8.50 -1.33
N ILE A 191 -9.40 8.46 -0.30
CA ILE A 191 -8.46 9.54 0.01
C ILE A 191 -7.27 9.44 -0.95
N CYS A 192 -6.91 10.55 -1.59
CA CYS A 192 -5.77 10.65 -2.48
C CYS A 192 -4.78 11.73 -2.00
N GLN A 193 -3.99 11.37 -1.00
CA GLN A 193 -3.01 12.23 -0.31
C GLN A 193 -1.56 11.79 -0.53
N TRP A 194 -1.37 10.78 -1.37
CA TRP A 194 -0.07 10.28 -1.84
C TRP A 194 0.90 9.81 -0.75
N GLY A 195 0.40 9.32 0.39
CA GLY A 195 1.25 8.96 1.53
C GLY A 195 1.87 10.15 2.27
N ILE A 196 1.50 11.39 1.94
CA ILE A 196 2.04 12.59 2.59
C ILE A 196 1.54 12.69 4.03
N GLY A 197 2.48 12.93 4.94
CA GLY A 197 2.24 13.13 6.36
C GLY A 197 2.83 12.00 7.19
N TYR A 198 2.29 11.81 8.39
CA TYR A 198 2.68 10.74 9.31
C TYR A 198 1.44 9.96 9.71
N ASN A 199 1.64 8.69 10.06
CA ASN A 199 0.61 7.81 10.62
C ASN A 199 -0.65 7.75 9.74
N VAL A 200 -0.45 7.75 8.42
CA VAL A 200 -1.52 7.81 7.42
C VAL A 200 -2.54 6.69 7.63
N GLY A 201 -2.07 5.47 7.86
CA GLY A 201 -2.96 4.33 8.12
C GLY A 201 -3.79 4.48 9.41
N GLU A 202 -3.29 5.16 10.44
CA GLU A 202 -4.00 5.34 11.71
C GLU A 202 -5.23 6.24 11.55
N TRP A 203 -5.08 7.38 10.86
CA TRP A 203 -6.17 8.35 10.74
C TRP A 203 -7.03 8.14 9.49
N ALA A 204 -6.50 7.62 8.39
CA ALA A 204 -7.23 7.46 7.14
C ALA A 204 -8.15 6.23 7.15
N SER A 205 -7.67 5.10 7.67
CA SER A 205 -8.41 3.83 7.71
C SER A 205 -9.80 3.93 8.38
N PRO A 206 -9.98 4.64 9.53
CA PRO A 206 -11.31 4.83 10.11
C PRO A 206 -12.27 5.64 9.23
N ILE A 207 -11.75 6.65 8.50
CA ILE A 207 -12.58 7.66 7.81
C ILE A 207 -12.70 7.45 6.30
N SER A 208 -12.18 6.36 5.73
CA SER A 208 -12.29 6.11 4.28
C SER A 208 -12.48 4.63 3.94
N ASN A 209 -12.88 4.34 2.71
CA ASN A 209 -12.92 2.99 2.17
C ASN A 209 -11.53 2.58 1.66
N ALA A 210 -10.80 3.53 1.08
CA ALA A 210 -9.43 3.36 0.67
C ALA A 210 -8.62 4.66 0.86
N TRP A 211 -7.29 4.56 0.95
CA TRP A 211 -6.40 5.73 1.05
C TRP A 211 -5.09 5.50 0.31
N ARG A 212 -4.70 6.46 -0.54
CA ARG A 212 -3.47 6.41 -1.33
C ARG A 212 -2.26 6.43 -0.40
N ILE A 213 -1.44 5.41 -0.53
CA ILE A 213 -0.25 5.24 0.32
C ILE A 213 1.01 5.85 -0.26
N SER A 214 1.01 6.20 -1.55
CA SER A 214 2.20 6.65 -2.28
C SER A 214 1.88 7.70 -3.34
N ASN A 215 2.90 8.40 -3.82
CA ASN A 215 2.87 9.09 -5.11
C ASN A 215 2.34 8.16 -6.22
N ASP A 216 1.87 8.77 -7.30
CA ASP A 216 1.30 8.05 -8.45
C ASP A 216 2.17 6.88 -8.93
N ILE A 217 1.52 5.85 -9.43
CA ILE A 217 2.16 4.88 -10.29
C ILE A 217 2.44 5.52 -11.65
N TYR A 218 3.44 5.02 -12.36
CA TYR A 218 3.70 5.40 -13.74
C TYR A 218 4.25 4.20 -14.51
N ASN A 219 4.21 4.28 -15.83
CA ASN A 219 4.50 3.22 -16.80
C ASN A 219 5.95 2.71 -16.75
N SER A 220 6.34 2.05 -15.67
CA SER A 220 7.68 1.51 -15.44
C SER A 220 7.69 0.53 -14.27
N TRP A 221 8.33 -0.63 -14.43
CA TRP A 221 8.55 -1.63 -13.38
C TRP A 221 8.99 -1.06 -12.02
N ARG A 222 9.88 -0.05 -12.04
CA ARG A 222 10.40 0.57 -10.81
C ARG A 222 9.32 1.23 -9.94
N SER A 223 8.21 1.67 -10.52
CA SER A 223 7.10 2.25 -9.75
C SER A 223 6.38 1.18 -8.92
N ILE A 224 6.18 -0.01 -9.52
CA ILE A 224 5.63 -1.20 -8.84
C ILE A 224 6.51 -1.59 -7.65
N TRP A 225 7.82 -1.66 -7.86
CA TRP A 225 8.75 -2.01 -6.79
C TRP A 225 8.76 -0.99 -5.66
N ARG A 226 8.80 0.31 -5.97
CA ARG A 226 8.75 1.39 -4.98
C ARG A 226 7.48 1.30 -4.13
N ILE A 227 6.32 1.15 -4.75
CA ILE A 227 5.01 1.09 -4.07
C ILE A 227 4.90 -0.19 -3.21
N THR A 228 5.43 -1.32 -3.70
CA THR A 228 5.48 -2.58 -2.94
C THR A 228 6.30 -2.45 -1.64
N ASN A 229 7.33 -1.61 -1.62
CA ASN A 229 8.09 -1.32 -0.39
C ASN A 229 7.39 -0.32 0.55
N GLU A 230 6.42 0.44 0.05
CA GLU A 230 5.66 1.43 0.82
C GLU A 230 4.41 0.82 1.49
N VAL A 231 3.82 -0.22 0.89
CA VAL A 231 2.58 -0.85 1.41
C VAL A 231 2.81 -1.72 2.65
N ILE A 232 4.06 -2.12 2.89
CA ILE A 232 4.43 -3.09 3.94
C ILE A 232 3.81 -2.78 5.30
N PRO A 233 3.96 -1.58 5.90
CA PRO A 233 3.44 -1.32 7.24
C PRO A 233 1.90 -1.33 7.35
N TYR A 234 1.20 -1.20 6.22
CA TYR A 234 -0.25 -1.02 6.22
C TYR A 234 -1.03 -2.29 6.55
N TRP A 235 -0.38 -3.45 6.71
CA TRP A 235 -1.03 -4.67 7.21
C TRP A 235 -1.70 -4.44 8.58
N ARG A 236 -1.19 -3.48 9.37
CA ARG A 236 -1.74 -3.06 10.67
C ARG A 236 -3.08 -2.32 10.55
N HIS A 237 -3.37 -1.73 9.39
CA HIS A 237 -4.51 -0.83 9.17
C HIS A 237 -5.49 -1.34 8.12
N THR A 238 -5.05 -2.25 7.25
CA THR A 238 -5.88 -2.95 6.26
C THR A 238 -6.81 -3.93 6.96
N ARG A 239 -8.12 -3.72 6.78
CA ARG A 239 -9.19 -4.53 7.38
C ARG A 239 -10.47 -4.40 6.55
N VAL A 240 -11.49 -5.19 6.88
CA VAL A 240 -12.82 -5.04 6.28
C VAL A 240 -13.26 -3.57 6.37
N GLY A 241 -13.59 -2.95 5.24
CA GLY A 241 -13.99 -1.54 5.18
C GLY A 241 -12.87 -0.53 4.98
N ALA A 242 -11.61 -0.93 4.96
CA ALA A 242 -10.49 0.00 4.96
C ALA A 242 -9.25 -0.62 4.28
N PHE A 243 -8.90 -0.11 3.10
CA PHE A 243 -7.87 -0.70 2.23
C PHE A 243 -6.78 0.32 1.85
N ALA A 244 -5.51 -0.06 2.01
CA ALA A 244 -4.39 0.71 1.49
C ALA A 244 -4.43 0.73 -0.04
N ASP A 245 -4.42 1.92 -0.64
CA ASP A 245 -4.49 2.11 -2.08
C ASP A 245 -3.09 2.30 -2.68
N MET A 246 -2.61 1.24 -3.34
CA MET A 246 -1.35 1.16 -4.08
C MET A 246 -1.42 1.87 -5.45
N ASP A 247 -2.48 2.64 -5.71
CA ASP A 247 -2.78 3.34 -6.95
C ASP A 247 -3.31 2.44 -8.08
N MET A 248 -3.74 3.07 -9.18
CA MET A 248 -4.35 2.39 -10.33
C MET A 248 -3.44 1.31 -10.96
N LEU A 249 -4.06 0.37 -11.66
CA LEU A 249 -3.36 -0.64 -12.45
C LEU A 249 -2.85 -0.04 -13.76
N ILE A 250 -1.59 -0.35 -14.11
CA ILE A 250 -0.98 -0.02 -15.42
C ILE A 250 -0.99 -1.21 -16.40
N ILE A 251 -1.71 -2.28 -16.04
CA ILE A 251 -1.95 -3.47 -16.87
C ILE A 251 -2.72 -3.06 -18.12
N GLY A 252 -2.25 -3.47 -19.30
CA GLY A 252 -2.87 -3.15 -20.58
C GLY A 252 -2.47 -1.78 -21.17
N LEU A 253 -1.52 -1.08 -20.54
CA LEU A 253 -0.96 0.18 -21.06
C LEU A 253 0.26 -0.02 -21.98
N ASN A 254 0.63 -1.26 -22.30
CA ASN A 254 1.85 -1.62 -23.04
C ASN A 254 3.14 -1.08 -22.37
N ALA A 255 3.13 -0.98 -21.04
CA ALA A 255 4.25 -0.44 -20.25
C ALA A 255 5.15 -1.51 -19.65
N LEU A 256 4.65 -2.74 -19.55
CA LEU A 256 5.23 -3.85 -18.79
C LEU A 256 5.25 -5.12 -19.63
N SER A 257 6.13 -6.06 -19.30
CA SER A 257 6.04 -7.43 -19.82
C SER A 257 4.83 -8.18 -19.22
N PRO A 258 4.38 -9.28 -19.83
CA PRO A 258 3.34 -10.13 -19.22
C PRO A 258 3.70 -10.64 -17.82
N GLU A 259 4.97 -11.02 -17.60
CA GLU A 259 5.45 -11.41 -16.27
C GLU A 259 5.33 -10.26 -15.25
N GLU A 260 5.71 -9.04 -15.63
CA GLU A 260 5.58 -7.84 -14.78
C GLU A 260 4.11 -7.46 -14.52
N GLU A 261 3.21 -7.59 -15.50
CA GLU A 261 1.77 -7.36 -15.30
C GLU A 261 1.17 -8.38 -14.33
N ARG A 262 1.55 -9.67 -14.41
CA ARG A 262 1.13 -10.70 -13.45
C ARG A 262 1.68 -10.43 -12.06
N PHE A 263 2.94 -10.01 -11.95
CA PHE A 263 3.54 -9.61 -10.68
C PHE A 263 2.79 -8.43 -10.06
N HIS A 264 2.55 -7.38 -10.85
CA HIS A 264 1.80 -6.19 -10.44
C HIS A 264 0.39 -6.56 -9.96
N PHE A 265 -0.36 -7.36 -10.72
CA PHE A 265 -1.69 -7.78 -10.31
C PHE A 265 -1.67 -8.62 -9.02
N SER A 266 -0.69 -9.53 -8.90
CA SER A 266 -0.49 -10.37 -7.73
C SER A 266 -0.20 -9.55 -6.47
N MET A 267 0.71 -8.56 -6.57
CA MET A 267 1.05 -7.69 -5.44
C MET A 267 -0.14 -6.85 -4.97
N TRP A 268 -0.93 -6.29 -5.89
CA TRP A 268 -2.15 -5.55 -5.53
C TRP A 268 -3.19 -6.48 -4.90
N ALA A 269 -3.31 -7.72 -5.40
CA ALA A 269 -4.23 -8.70 -4.88
C ALA A 269 -3.90 -9.15 -3.45
N ILE A 270 -2.65 -9.58 -3.18
CA ILE A 270 -2.27 -10.06 -1.85
C ILE A 270 -2.26 -8.93 -0.81
N ASN A 271 -2.04 -7.69 -1.24
CA ASN A 271 -2.07 -6.52 -0.35
C ASN A 271 -3.46 -5.89 -0.20
N LYS A 272 -4.51 -6.48 -0.79
CA LYS A 272 -5.90 -5.98 -0.72
C LYS A 272 -6.06 -4.54 -1.22
N SER A 273 -5.22 -4.12 -2.17
CA SER A 273 -5.36 -2.82 -2.81
C SER A 273 -6.61 -2.79 -3.69
N PRO A 274 -7.26 -1.63 -3.89
CA PRO A 274 -8.22 -1.44 -4.96
C PRO A 274 -7.66 -1.94 -6.31
N LEU A 275 -8.49 -2.62 -7.09
CA LEU A 275 -8.15 -3.04 -8.46
C LEU A 275 -8.81 -2.09 -9.45
N LYS A 276 -8.17 -0.94 -9.67
CA LYS A 276 -8.67 0.12 -10.57
C LYS A 276 -7.94 0.08 -11.90
N ILE A 277 -8.59 -0.40 -12.94
CA ILE A 277 -8.04 -0.49 -14.29
C ILE A 277 -7.77 0.92 -14.83
N GLY A 278 -6.56 1.13 -15.35
CA GLY A 278 -6.17 2.37 -16.03
C GLY A 278 -6.16 2.28 -17.57
N ALA A 279 -6.31 1.08 -18.14
CA ALA A 279 -6.27 0.85 -19.59
C ALA A 279 -7.48 1.42 -20.33
N PRO A 280 -7.33 1.84 -21.60
CA PRO A 280 -8.42 2.35 -22.43
C PRO A 280 -9.30 1.22 -22.97
N LEU A 281 -10.17 0.65 -22.12
CA LEU A 281 -10.96 -0.55 -22.47
C LEU A 281 -11.88 -0.36 -23.69
N ALA A 282 -12.35 0.87 -23.93
CA ALA A 282 -13.11 1.22 -25.13
C ALA A 282 -12.30 1.05 -26.42
N GLU A 283 -10.98 1.21 -26.34
CA GLU A 283 -10.04 1.08 -27.45
C GLU A 283 -9.41 -0.32 -27.46
N SER A 284 -10.27 -1.35 -27.46
CA SER A 284 -9.86 -2.76 -27.35
C SER A 284 -8.78 -3.21 -28.35
N ALA A 285 -8.61 -2.53 -29.48
CA ALA A 285 -7.55 -2.80 -30.45
C ALA A 285 -6.13 -2.51 -29.95
N ILE A 286 -5.97 -1.65 -28.93
CA ILE A 286 -4.66 -1.27 -28.36
C ILE A 286 -4.41 -1.86 -26.97
N VAL A 287 -5.41 -2.50 -26.36
CA VAL A 287 -5.26 -3.26 -25.12
C VAL A 287 -4.88 -4.71 -25.47
N PRO A 288 -3.71 -5.22 -25.04
CA PRO A 288 -3.33 -6.60 -25.33
C PRO A 288 -4.33 -7.61 -24.74
N ALA A 289 -4.62 -8.67 -25.50
CA ALA A 289 -5.51 -9.74 -25.04
C ALA A 289 -4.98 -10.41 -23.76
N GLU A 290 -3.67 -10.63 -23.66
CA GLU A 290 -3.05 -11.21 -22.46
C GLU A 290 -3.24 -10.30 -21.23
N SER A 291 -3.23 -8.98 -21.38
CA SER A 291 -3.53 -8.06 -20.29
C SER A 291 -4.98 -8.17 -19.83
N LEU A 292 -5.93 -8.38 -20.75
CA LEU A 292 -7.33 -8.66 -20.39
C LEU A 292 -7.49 -10.01 -19.68
N ASP A 293 -6.74 -11.03 -20.08
CA ASP A 293 -6.73 -12.33 -19.41
C ASP A 293 -6.18 -12.20 -17.97
N ILE A 294 -5.13 -11.40 -17.77
CA ILE A 294 -4.56 -11.07 -16.45
C ILE A 294 -5.62 -10.38 -15.58
N LEU A 295 -6.26 -9.32 -16.10
CA LEU A 295 -7.34 -8.61 -15.41
C LEU A 295 -8.57 -9.50 -15.14
N SER A 296 -8.74 -10.59 -15.89
CA SER A 296 -9.88 -11.49 -15.77
C SER A 296 -9.61 -12.72 -14.90
N ASN A 297 -8.40 -12.87 -14.33
CA ASN A 297 -8.05 -14.04 -13.52
C ASN A 297 -8.87 -14.09 -12.22
N ARG A 298 -9.90 -14.93 -12.21
CA ARG A 298 -10.84 -15.13 -11.09
C ARG A 298 -10.17 -15.56 -9.79
N GLU A 299 -9.07 -16.30 -9.87
CA GLU A 299 -8.40 -16.82 -8.68
C GLU A 299 -7.54 -15.76 -7.99
N VAL A 300 -6.89 -14.90 -8.77
CA VAL A 300 -6.16 -13.74 -8.24
C VAL A 300 -7.15 -12.70 -7.69
N ILE A 301 -8.26 -12.47 -8.38
CA ILE A 301 -9.36 -11.63 -7.88
C ILE A 301 -9.91 -12.20 -6.57
N ALA A 302 -10.12 -13.52 -6.46
CA ALA A 302 -10.60 -14.14 -5.23
C ALA A 302 -9.64 -13.96 -4.04
N ILE A 303 -8.32 -13.89 -4.29
CA ILE A 303 -7.35 -13.49 -3.27
C ILE A 303 -7.58 -12.04 -2.85
N ASN A 304 -7.70 -11.10 -3.79
CA ASN A 304 -7.98 -9.69 -3.47
C ASN A 304 -9.29 -9.51 -2.68
N GLN A 305 -10.34 -10.23 -3.10
CA GLN A 305 -11.70 -10.15 -2.59
C GLN A 305 -11.98 -11.11 -1.41
N ASP A 306 -10.94 -11.73 -0.83
CA ASP A 306 -11.10 -12.65 0.30
C ASP A 306 -11.73 -11.94 1.52
N SER A 307 -12.74 -12.57 2.11
CA SER A 307 -13.57 -11.98 3.17
C SER A 307 -12.82 -11.63 4.46
N LEU A 308 -11.63 -12.17 4.71
CA LEU A 308 -10.83 -11.74 5.86
C LEU A 308 -10.26 -10.33 5.69
N SER A 309 -10.12 -9.84 4.45
CA SER A 309 -9.54 -8.53 4.16
C SER A 309 -8.17 -8.29 4.84
N LYS A 310 -7.38 -9.36 5.02
CA LYS A 310 -6.05 -9.29 5.63
C LYS A 310 -4.97 -9.16 4.56
N GLN A 311 -4.17 -8.11 4.67
CA GLN A 311 -2.98 -7.92 3.84
C GLN A 311 -1.97 -9.05 4.06
N ALA A 312 -1.30 -9.49 2.99
CA ALA A 312 -0.10 -10.29 3.12
C ALA A 312 1.05 -9.47 3.74
N ARG A 313 2.02 -10.16 4.34
CA ARG A 313 3.23 -9.57 4.90
C ARG A 313 4.44 -10.06 4.11
N LEU A 314 5.44 -9.18 3.98
CA LEU A 314 6.78 -9.59 3.57
C LEU A 314 7.37 -10.44 4.70
N ILE A 315 7.69 -11.70 4.40
CA ILE A 315 8.22 -12.65 5.39
C ILE A 315 9.75 -12.67 5.28
N LEU A 316 10.27 -12.97 4.09
CA LEU A 316 11.70 -13.03 3.81
C LEU A 316 12.04 -12.16 2.61
N ARG A 317 13.25 -11.60 2.63
CA ARG A 317 13.80 -10.84 1.49
C ARG A 317 15.24 -11.22 1.29
N TYR A 318 15.63 -11.55 0.06
CA TYR A 318 17.01 -11.78 -0.36
C TYR A 318 17.45 -10.67 -1.30
N THR A 319 18.10 -9.64 -0.76
CA THR A 319 18.40 -8.39 -1.50
C THR A 319 19.52 -8.52 -2.52
N GLU A 320 20.48 -9.41 -2.32
CA GLU A 320 21.55 -9.64 -3.31
C GLU A 320 21.10 -10.63 -4.40
N GLU A 321 20.20 -11.54 -4.07
CA GLU A 321 19.63 -12.54 -4.98
C GLU A 321 18.36 -12.06 -5.69
N GLU A 322 17.78 -10.96 -5.22
CA GLU A 322 16.66 -10.24 -5.84
C GLU A 322 15.34 -11.03 -5.86
N TRP A 323 14.99 -11.65 -4.72
CA TRP A 323 13.70 -12.29 -4.54
C TRP A 323 13.14 -12.15 -3.12
N ASP A 324 11.81 -12.17 -3.00
CA ASP A 324 11.06 -12.03 -1.74
C ASP A 324 10.06 -13.18 -1.55
N LEU A 325 9.75 -13.50 -0.29
CA LEU A 325 8.64 -14.35 0.11
C LEU A 325 7.58 -13.52 0.85
N TRP A 326 6.36 -13.57 0.34
CA TRP A 326 5.18 -12.95 0.95
C TRP A 326 4.19 -14.02 1.39
N ALA A 327 3.54 -13.80 2.54
CA ALA A 327 2.50 -14.69 3.03
C ALA A 327 1.34 -13.93 3.67
N GLY A 328 0.12 -14.39 3.46
CA GLY A 328 -1.07 -13.79 4.05
C GLY A 328 -2.14 -14.83 4.36
N GLU A 329 -2.84 -14.65 5.47
CA GLU A 329 -4.00 -15.47 5.81
C GLU A 329 -5.18 -15.16 4.89
N LEU A 330 -5.89 -16.21 4.48
CA LEU A 330 -7.14 -16.14 3.74
C LEU A 330 -8.25 -16.83 4.54
N SER A 331 -9.50 -16.54 4.19
CA SER A 331 -10.68 -17.21 4.76
C SER A 331 -10.59 -18.73 4.61
N ASP A 332 -11.33 -19.46 5.45
CA ASP A 332 -11.34 -20.93 5.50
C ASP A 332 -9.98 -21.56 5.86
N SER A 333 -9.21 -20.88 6.71
CA SER A 333 -7.88 -21.34 7.17
C SER A 333 -6.90 -21.62 6.02
N ARG A 334 -7.07 -20.88 4.91
CA ARG A 334 -6.15 -20.89 3.77
C ARG A 334 -5.05 -19.85 3.96
N MET A 335 -4.02 -19.94 3.13
CA MET A 335 -2.95 -18.95 3.07
C MET A 335 -2.60 -18.65 1.62
N VAL A 336 -2.28 -17.41 1.29
CA VAL A 336 -1.61 -17.07 0.04
C VAL A 336 -0.10 -17.02 0.26
N LEU A 337 0.66 -17.60 -0.66
CA LEU A 337 2.11 -17.46 -0.76
C LEU A 337 2.48 -16.80 -2.08
N GLY A 338 3.26 -15.74 -1.99
CA GLY A 338 3.84 -15.03 -3.12
C GLY A 338 5.36 -15.17 -3.13
N ILE A 339 5.91 -15.87 -4.12
CA ILE A 339 7.36 -16.03 -4.29
C ILE A 339 7.75 -15.13 -5.46
N ALA A 340 8.29 -13.98 -5.12
CA ALA A 340 8.46 -12.84 -6.01
C ALA A 340 9.91 -12.76 -6.49
N ASN A 341 10.17 -13.12 -7.75
CA ASN A 341 11.45 -12.87 -8.38
C ASN A 341 11.46 -11.44 -8.94
N TRP A 342 12.13 -10.51 -8.26
CA TRP A 342 12.26 -9.12 -8.74
C TRP A 342 13.57 -8.87 -9.48
N LYS A 343 14.34 -9.93 -9.76
CA LYS A 343 15.48 -9.96 -10.66
C LYS A 343 15.05 -9.85 -12.11
N ASN A 344 15.87 -9.20 -12.94
CA ASN A 344 15.66 -9.15 -14.40
C ASN A 344 15.86 -10.52 -15.07
N GLU A 345 16.67 -11.40 -14.47
CA GLU A 345 16.94 -12.73 -14.98
C GLU A 345 16.07 -13.83 -14.36
N THR A 346 15.97 -14.93 -15.09
CA THR A 346 15.38 -16.17 -14.59
C THR A 346 16.25 -16.78 -13.49
N GLN A 347 15.64 -17.26 -12.41
CA GLN A 347 16.36 -17.93 -11.33
C GLN A 347 15.56 -19.07 -10.70
N THR A 348 16.29 -19.98 -10.05
CA THR A 348 15.72 -21.04 -9.23
C THR A 348 15.67 -20.56 -7.78
N VAL A 349 14.48 -20.47 -7.21
CA VAL A 349 14.24 -20.08 -5.81
C VAL A 349 13.82 -21.31 -5.02
N SER A 350 14.42 -21.51 -3.85
CA SER A 350 13.99 -22.53 -2.89
C SER A 350 13.49 -21.85 -1.63
N VAL A 351 12.33 -22.28 -1.12
CA VAL A 351 11.71 -21.73 0.08
C VAL A 351 11.41 -22.88 1.04
N ASP A 352 11.91 -22.78 2.26
CA ASP A 352 11.44 -23.59 3.37
C ASP A 352 10.09 -23.05 3.85
N LEU A 353 9.02 -23.84 3.71
CA LEU A 353 7.66 -23.46 4.09
C LEU A 353 7.47 -23.40 5.61
N THR A 354 8.38 -23.97 6.39
CA THR A 354 8.28 -23.89 7.86
C THR A 354 8.45 -22.46 8.38
N VAL A 355 9.12 -21.58 7.63
CA VAL A 355 9.27 -20.15 7.96
C VAL A 355 7.92 -19.39 7.98
N VAL A 356 6.93 -19.92 7.25
CA VAL A 356 5.55 -19.42 7.25
C VAL A 356 4.62 -20.31 8.06
N GLY A 357 5.17 -21.20 8.90
CA GLY A 357 4.41 -22.09 9.77
C GLY A 357 3.72 -23.24 9.04
N VAL A 358 4.23 -23.65 7.87
CA VAL A 358 3.65 -24.72 7.04
C VAL A 358 4.61 -25.91 6.98
N GLN A 359 4.23 -27.03 7.58
CA GLN A 359 4.96 -28.30 7.45
C GLN A 359 4.53 -29.07 6.19
N GLU A 360 3.22 -29.08 5.95
CA GLU A 360 2.62 -29.63 4.75
C GLU A 360 1.30 -28.90 4.43
N ALA A 361 0.99 -28.75 3.16
CA ALA A 361 -0.27 -28.16 2.69
C ALA A 361 -0.57 -28.61 1.26
N ASN A 362 -1.85 -28.63 0.87
CA ASN A 362 -2.21 -28.69 -0.54
C ASN A 362 -1.98 -27.32 -1.17
N ALA A 363 -1.39 -27.28 -2.36
CA ALA A 363 -1.07 -26.03 -3.05
C ALA A 363 -1.76 -25.95 -4.40
N ARG A 364 -2.35 -24.78 -4.67
CA ARG A 364 -2.91 -24.41 -5.98
C ARG A 364 -2.13 -23.24 -6.56
N ASP A 365 -1.60 -23.39 -7.77
CA ASP A 365 -1.05 -22.30 -8.55
C ASP A 365 -2.17 -21.58 -9.30
N VAL A 366 -2.40 -20.31 -8.92
CA VAL A 366 -3.53 -19.53 -9.43
C VAL A 366 -3.28 -18.93 -10.82
N TRP A 367 -2.03 -18.87 -11.27
CA TRP A 367 -1.68 -18.44 -12.63
C TRP A 367 -1.66 -19.61 -13.60
N ALA A 368 -1.23 -20.80 -13.15
CA ALA A 368 -1.30 -22.02 -13.95
C ALA A 368 -2.69 -22.70 -13.91
N HIS A 369 -3.57 -22.26 -12.99
CA HIS A 369 -4.85 -22.91 -12.69
C HIS A 369 -4.71 -24.40 -12.31
N GLU A 370 -3.59 -24.76 -11.68
CA GLU A 370 -3.16 -26.14 -11.46
C GLU A 370 -3.05 -26.46 -9.97
N ASP A 371 -3.57 -27.61 -9.56
CA ASP A 371 -3.31 -28.16 -8.23
C ASP A 371 -1.96 -28.89 -8.24
N LEU A 372 -1.00 -28.38 -7.47
CA LEU A 372 0.37 -28.93 -7.39
C LEU A 372 0.46 -30.12 -6.43
N GLY A 373 -0.66 -30.55 -5.85
CA GLY A 373 -0.72 -31.57 -4.82
C GLY A 373 -0.18 -31.07 -3.48
N ARG A 374 0.35 -32.00 -2.69
CA ARG A 374 0.78 -31.75 -1.31
C ARG A 374 2.25 -31.36 -1.23
N LEU A 375 2.52 -30.10 -0.87
CA LEU A 375 3.86 -29.61 -0.58
C LEU A 375 4.28 -30.03 0.84
N ARG A 376 5.58 -30.28 1.05
CA ARG A 376 6.14 -30.69 2.35
C ARG A 376 7.53 -30.07 2.56
N GLY A 377 7.76 -29.44 3.71
CA GLY A 377 9.06 -28.87 4.06
C GLY A 377 9.42 -27.71 3.12
N ALA A 378 10.23 -27.94 2.11
CA ALA A 378 10.66 -26.92 1.16
C ALA A 378 10.07 -27.12 -0.25
N GLY A 379 9.85 -26.02 -0.96
CA GLY A 379 9.54 -26.01 -2.39
C GLY A 379 10.68 -25.37 -3.19
N THR A 380 10.83 -25.79 -4.44
CA THR A 380 11.77 -25.19 -5.39
C THR A 380 11.03 -24.81 -6.66
N TRP A 381 11.21 -23.58 -7.13
CA TRP A 381 10.55 -23.05 -8.31
C TRP A 381 11.56 -22.41 -9.25
N TYR A 382 11.34 -22.62 -10.55
CA TYR A 382 12.06 -21.95 -11.61
C TYR A 382 11.22 -20.77 -12.08
N LEU A 383 11.68 -19.55 -11.82
CA LEU A 383 10.93 -18.32 -12.04
C LEU A 383 11.64 -17.47 -13.07
N LYS A 384 10.93 -17.04 -14.11
CA LYS A 384 11.45 -16.04 -15.08
C LYS A 384 11.72 -14.72 -14.39
N GLY A 385 12.48 -13.85 -15.08
CA GLY A 385 12.69 -12.48 -14.62
C GLY A 385 11.35 -11.78 -14.40
N HIS A 386 11.19 -11.13 -13.25
CA HIS A 386 9.96 -10.45 -12.82
C HIS A 386 8.73 -11.35 -12.65
N GLU A 387 8.89 -12.68 -12.64
CA GLU A 387 7.78 -13.60 -12.36
C GLU A 387 7.49 -13.69 -10.85
N MET A 388 6.21 -13.73 -10.50
CA MET A 388 5.76 -14.07 -9.15
C MET A 388 4.97 -15.37 -9.18
N LYS A 389 5.48 -16.41 -8.52
CA LYS A 389 4.69 -17.62 -8.26
C LYS A 389 3.67 -17.30 -7.17
N LEU A 390 2.39 -17.46 -7.48
CA LEU A 390 1.31 -17.17 -6.55
C LEU A 390 0.57 -18.48 -6.24
N LEU A 391 0.63 -18.89 -4.97
CA LEU A 391 0.05 -20.14 -4.50
C LEU A 391 -1.04 -19.87 -3.46
N VAL A 392 -2.14 -20.60 -3.52
CA VAL A 392 -3.08 -20.72 -2.42
C VAL A 392 -2.86 -22.07 -1.74
N LEU A 393 -2.55 -22.01 -0.46
CA LEU A 393 -2.39 -23.17 0.41
C LEU A 393 -3.67 -23.45 1.18
N SER A 394 -3.98 -24.74 1.33
CA SER A 394 -5.11 -25.26 2.10
C SER A 394 -4.71 -26.54 2.83
N GLU A 395 -5.55 -26.99 3.77
CA GLU A 395 -5.26 -28.17 4.61
C GLU A 395 -3.88 -28.09 5.29
N ILE A 396 -3.55 -26.89 5.79
CA ILE A 396 -2.23 -26.59 6.34
C ILE A 396 -2.02 -27.35 7.65
N ALA A 397 -1.02 -28.22 7.68
CA ALA A 397 -0.48 -28.76 8.91
C ALA A 397 0.71 -27.89 9.35
N LYS A 398 0.68 -27.46 10.61
CA LYS A 398 1.76 -26.70 11.24
C LYS A 398 2.93 -27.61 11.61
N PRO A 399 4.18 -27.11 11.60
CA PRO A 399 5.32 -27.88 12.09
C PRO A 399 5.15 -28.20 13.58
N PRO A 400 5.67 -29.35 14.05
CA PRO A 400 5.56 -29.77 15.45
C PRO A 400 6.32 -28.84 16.41
N LEU A 401 7.35 -28.16 15.90
CA LEU A 401 8.11 -27.11 16.57
C LEU A 401 8.16 -25.91 15.63
N ALA A 402 7.72 -24.74 16.09
CA ALA A 402 7.96 -23.50 15.38
C ALA A 402 9.38 -23.01 15.70
N PRO A 403 10.07 -22.33 14.77
CA PRO A 403 11.32 -21.67 15.09
C PRO A 403 11.11 -20.75 16.30
N ASN A 404 11.91 -20.94 17.34
CA ASN A 404 11.81 -20.14 18.55
C ASN A 404 12.96 -19.16 18.60
N GLY A 405 12.65 -17.92 18.97
CA GLY A 405 13.66 -16.92 19.25
C GLY A 405 14.50 -17.32 20.47
N THR A 406 15.82 -17.17 20.37
CA THR A 406 16.76 -17.46 21.46
C THR A 406 16.91 -16.30 22.46
N GLY A 407 16.22 -15.18 22.21
CA GLY A 407 16.23 -13.98 23.02
C GLY A 407 16.37 -12.71 22.17
N PHE A 408 15.77 -11.62 22.65
CA PHE A 408 15.84 -10.34 21.96
C PHE A 408 17.11 -9.56 22.35
N HIS A 409 17.88 -9.14 21.34
CA HIS A 409 19.09 -8.36 21.48
C HIS A 409 18.79 -6.89 21.13
N ALA A 410 18.44 -6.11 22.16
CA ALA A 410 18.13 -4.69 22.03
C ALA A 410 19.37 -3.85 21.68
N ALA A 411 19.23 -2.89 20.77
CA ALA A 411 20.33 -2.05 20.28
C ALA A 411 21.08 -1.28 21.39
N GLU A 412 20.43 -1.02 22.53
CA GLU A 412 21.07 -0.43 23.72
C GLU A 412 22.20 -1.27 24.33
N ASN A 413 22.20 -2.58 24.08
CA ASN A 413 23.22 -3.50 24.58
C ASN A 413 24.38 -3.70 23.58
N ALA A 414 24.37 -3.00 22.44
CA ALA A 414 25.40 -3.11 21.42
C ALA A 414 26.63 -2.23 21.72
N THR A 415 27.79 -2.69 21.26
CA THR A 415 28.99 -1.86 21.14
C THR A 415 28.91 -1.07 19.83
N LEU A 416 29.06 0.25 19.91
CA LEU A 416 28.96 1.16 18.77
C LEU A 416 30.34 1.64 18.31
N SER A 417 30.50 1.84 17.00
CA SER A 417 31.66 2.55 16.41
C SER A 417 31.23 3.54 15.33
N GLY A 418 32.11 4.48 14.99
CA GLY A 418 31.85 5.49 13.97
C GLY A 418 30.86 6.54 14.46
N SER A 419 29.85 6.87 13.63
CA SER A 419 28.80 7.84 13.93
C SER A 419 27.56 7.23 14.58
N ALA A 420 27.49 5.91 14.76
CA ALA A 420 26.33 5.26 15.33
C ALA A 420 26.10 5.71 16.79
N VAL A 421 24.84 6.02 17.13
CA VAL A 421 24.44 6.39 18.50
C VAL A 421 23.16 5.64 18.88
N VAL A 422 23.02 5.29 20.15
CA VAL A 422 21.76 4.77 20.71
C VAL A 422 21.00 5.92 21.38
N GLU A 423 19.69 6.00 21.11
CA GLU A 423 18.77 6.89 21.80
C GLU A 423 17.57 6.12 22.36
N SER A 424 17.08 6.55 23.52
CA SER A 424 15.77 6.13 24.03
C SER A 424 14.66 6.80 23.24
N CYS A 425 13.59 6.06 22.98
CA CYS A 425 12.40 6.58 22.33
C CYS A 425 11.36 7.03 23.37
N ALA A 426 10.33 7.72 22.90
CA ALA A 426 9.16 8.02 23.73
C ALA A 426 8.47 6.72 24.21
N GLU A 427 7.63 6.83 25.22
CA GLU A 427 6.78 5.72 25.69
C GLU A 427 6.01 5.10 24.51
N ASP A 428 5.93 3.76 24.48
CA ASP A 428 5.30 2.96 23.43
C ASP A 428 5.90 3.08 22.02
N LYS A 429 7.10 3.66 21.86
CA LYS A 429 7.82 3.76 20.59
C LYS A 429 9.07 2.90 20.56
N CYS A 430 9.55 2.58 19.35
CA CYS A 430 10.72 1.72 19.12
C CYS A 430 10.61 0.38 19.86
N LEU A 431 9.40 -0.18 19.93
CA LEU A 431 9.16 -1.47 20.56
C LEU A 431 9.82 -2.59 19.73
N PRO A 432 10.26 -3.69 20.39
CA PRO A 432 10.11 -3.98 21.82
C PRO A 432 11.19 -3.35 22.73
N ALA A 433 12.24 -2.73 22.16
CA ALA A 433 13.38 -2.24 22.95
C ALA A 433 13.09 -0.94 23.73
N GLY A 434 12.23 -0.07 23.20
CA GLY A 434 12.09 1.31 23.69
C GLY A 434 13.29 2.21 23.35
N SER A 435 14.24 1.70 22.56
CA SER A 435 15.45 2.40 22.12
C SER A 435 15.84 1.96 20.71
N ARG A 436 16.73 2.72 20.07
CA ARG A 436 17.24 2.41 18.72
C ARG A 436 18.64 2.95 18.51
N ALA A 437 19.42 2.26 17.68
CA ALA A 437 20.66 2.78 17.12
C ALA A 437 20.39 3.52 15.81
N ARG A 438 20.98 4.70 15.65
CA ARG A 438 20.80 5.61 14.51
C ARG A 438 22.12 6.09 13.95
N TYR A 439 22.05 6.80 12.83
CA TYR A 439 23.21 7.36 12.12
C TYR A 439 24.26 6.29 11.74
N ILE A 440 23.76 5.10 11.41
CA ILE A 440 24.56 3.96 10.98
C ILE A 440 24.96 4.22 9.51
N THR A 441 26.20 4.64 9.31
CA THR A 441 26.84 4.81 7.99
C THR A 441 27.70 3.59 7.64
N SER A 442 28.29 3.55 6.44
CA SER A 442 29.23 2.50 6.03
C SER A 442 30.51 2.44 6.86
N ASP A 443 30.89 3.55 7.51
CA ASP A 443 32.03 3.62 8.44
C ASP A 443 31.63 3.40 9.91
N SER A 444 30.36 3.07 10.17
CA SER A 444 29.82 2.84 11.52
C SER A 444 29.38 1.40 11.69
N THR A 445 29.49 0.89 12.92
CA THR A 445 28.98 -0.46 13.24
C THR A 445 28.18 -0.46 14.54
N VAL A 446 27.17 -1.33 14.58
CA VAL A 446 26.42 -1.71 15.78
C VAL A 446 26.68 -3.20 15.98
N THR A 447 27.49 -3.55 16.98
CA THR A 447 27.98 -4.92 17.17
C THR A 447 27.47 -5.50 18.48
N PHE A 448 26.93 -6.70 18.39
CA PHE A 448 26.45 -7.47 19.54
C PHE A 448 27.34 -8.68 19.75
N GLU A 449 27.69 -8.93 21.00
CA GLU A 449 28.53 -10.06 21.42
C GLU A 449 27.72 -11.01 22.30
N GLY A 450 28.21 -12.24 22.47
CA GLY A 450 27.55 -13.20 23.34
C GLY A 450 26.28 -13.80 22.75
N ILE A 451 26.17 -13.84 21.42
CA ILE A 451 24.95 -14.29 20.74
C ILE A 451 24.91 -15.81 20.70
N ALA A 452 23.86 -16.38 21.30
CA ALA A 452 23.66 -17.82 21.38
C ALA A 452 23.12 -18.39 20.08
N SER A 453 23.68 -19.52 19.65
CA SER A 453 23.16 -20.32 18.54
C SER A 453 23.32 -21.81 18.85
N ASN A 454 22.34 -22.61 18.41
CA ASN A 454 22.34 -24.06 18.54
C ASN A 454 22.85 -24.67 17.22
N GLY A 455 24.17 -24.87 17.13
CA GLY A 455 24.83 -25.41 15.95
C GLY A 455 25.30 -24.36 14.93
N GLU A 456 26.23 -24.80 14.07
CA GLU A 456 26.89 -23.95 13.09
C GLU A 456 26.04 -23.69 11.84
N GLY A 457 26.31 -22.59 11.16
CA GLY A 457 25.81 -22.29 9.81
C GLY A 457 24.84 -21.13 9.72
N THR A 458 23.88 -21.25 8.80
CA THR A 458 22.91 -20.21 8.48
C THR A 458 21.75 -20.21 9.47
N LYS A 459 21.41 -19.02 9.97
CA LYS A 459 20.31 -18.80 10.91
C LYS A 459 19.36 -17.74 10.40
N LEU A 460 18.11 -17.86 10.82
CA LEU A 460 17.07 -16.88 10.56
C LEU A 460 17.14 -15.78 11.63
N LEU A 461 17.28 -14.53 11.20
CA LEU A 461 17.29 -13.37 12.08
C LEU A 461 16.02 -12.56 11.84
N GLY A 462 15.23 -12.34 12.90
CA GLY A 462 14.19 -11.33 12.93
C GLY A 462 14.79 -9.99 13.32
N VAL A 463 14.96 -9.09 12.36
CA VAL A 463 15.55 -7.76 12.61
C VAL A 463 14.43 -6.74 12.77
N ASP A 464 14.38 -6.09 13.93
CA ASP A 464 13.46 -5.00 14.23
C ASP A 464 14.12 -3.67 13.87
N PHE A 465 13.52 -2.95 12.94
CA PHE A 465 14.10 -1.76 12.33
C PHE A 465 13.06 -0.65 12.15
N ILE A 466 13.55 0.58 12.02
CA ILE A 466 12.72 1.74 11.68
C ILE A 466 13.24 2.37 10.40
N ASN A 467 12.36 2.48 9.41
CA ASN A 467 12.58 3.23 8.19
C ASN A 467 11.30 3.95 7.79
N TYR A 468 11.38 5.27 7.66
CA TYR A 468 10.30 6.11 7.14
C TYR A 468 10.84 7.05 6.05
N GLU A 469 11.79 6.57 5.24
CA GLU A 469 12.30 7.29 4.07
C GLU A 469 11.37 7.06 2.87
N ILE A 470 10.28 7.81 2.85
CA ILE A 470 9.35 7.84 1.71
C ILE A 470 10.00 8.63 0.56
N ALA A 471 10.04 8.02 -0.62
CA ALA A 471 10.65 8.53 -1.83
C ALA A 471 9.77 9.59 -2.54
N THR A 472 9.29 10.61 -1.84
CA THR A 472 8.30 11.54 -2.42
C THR A 472 8.87 12.37 -3.57
N ASP A 473 10.10 12.86 -3.44
CA ASP A 473 10.77 13.68 -4.47
C ASP A 473 11.55 12.84 -5.49
N SER A 474 11.92 11.61 -5.11
CA SER A 474 12.71 10.68 -5.93
C SER A 474 11.86 9.59 -6.60
N ALA A 475 10.53 9.62 -6.42
CA ALA A 475 9.59 8.65 -6.98
C ALA A 475 9.72 8.47 -8.49
N TRP A 476 9.95 9.57 -9.23
CA TRP A 476 10.12 9.57 -10.69
C TRP A 476 11.55 9.30 -11.15
N GLN A 477 12.45 9.03 -10.21
CA GLN A 477 13.85 8.69 -10.43
C GLN A 477 14.11 7.26 -9.94
N TRP A 478 14.96 7.10 -8.93
CA TRP A 478 15.43 5.81 -8.41
C TRP A 478 15.04 5.59 -6.93
N GLY A 479 14.11 6.37 -6.41
CA GLY A 479 13.61 6.18 -5.05
C GLY A 479 12.94 4.82 -4.88
N SER A 480 13.40 4.02 -3.93
CA SER A 480 12.95 2.64 -3.73
C SER A 480 12.11 2.42 -2.47
N ASN A 481 11.95 3.44 -1.61
CA ASN A 481 11.36 3.32 -0.27
C ASN A 481 12.10 2.31 0.63
N THR A 482 13.39 2.10 0.40
CA THR A 482 14.22 1.19 1.20
C THR A 482 15.49 1.87 1.69
N ARG A 483 15.94 1.50 2.88
CA ARG A 483 17.33 1.74 3.33
C ARG A 483 18.13 0.45 3.32
N ASN A 484 19.42 0.54 3.05
CA ASN A 484 20.29 -0.64 2.98
C ASN A 484 21.16 -0.74 4.22
N MET A 485 21.30 -1.97 4.73
CA MET A 485 22.18 -2.32 5.83
C MET A 485 22.90 -3.62 5.50
N THR A 486 24.12 -3.78 5.99
CA THR A 486 24.85 -5.04 5.93
C THR A 486 24.83 -5.73 7.28
N VAL A 487 24.78 -7.06 7.26
CA VAL A 487 24.87 -7.90 8.46
C VAL A 487 25.99 -8.91 8.28
N ALA A 488 26.85 -9.05 9.28
CA ALA A 488 27.93 -10.03 9.32
C ALA A 488 27.94 -10.77 10.67
N VAL A 489 28.35 -12.04 10.64
CA VAL A 489 28.51 -12.87 11.84
C VAL A 489 29.96 -13.29 11.96
N ASN A 490 30.53 -13.20 13.17
CA ASN A 490 31.89 -13.65 13.49
C ASN A 490 32.99 -13.07 12.59
N GLY A 491 32.81 -11.82 12.13
CA GLY A 491 33.72 -11.17 11.19
C GLY A 491 33.75 -11.79 9.78
N GLY A 492 32.76 -12.63 9.47
CA GLY A 492 32.56 -13.22 8.15
C GLY A 492 32.12 -12.22 7.08
N ARG A 493 31.70 -12.72 5.92
CA ARG A 493 31.24 -11.89 4.81
C ARG A 493 29.98 -11.11 5.22
N ALA A 494 30.05 -9.78 5.14
CA ALA A 494 28.88 -8.93 5.28
C ALA A 494 27.94 -9.09 4.07
N LYS A 495 26.66 -9.35 4.33
CA LYS A 495 25.60 -9.46 3.31
C LYS A 495 24.67 -8.27 3.37
N ARG A 496 24.30 -7.70 2.21
CA ARG A 496 23.40 -6.54 2.10
C ARG A 496 21.94 -6.94 2.18
N TRP A 497 21.14 -6.11 2.85
CA TRP A 497 19.68 -6.21 2.93
C TRP A 497 19.03 -4.83 2.76
N ALA A 498 17.97 -4.78 1.96
CA ALA A 498 17.15 -3.60 1.69
C ALA A 498 15.89 -3.65 2.57
N PHE A 499 15.89 -2.82 3.61
CA PHE A 499 14.80 -2.70 4.58
C PHE A 499 13.75 -1.70 4.06
N PRO A 500 12.49 -2.12 3.89
CA PRO A 500 11.40 -1.30 3.35
C PRO A 500 10.90 -0.26 4.36
N ILE A 501 9.76 0.38 4.13
CA ILE A 501 9.11 1.22 5.16
C ILE A 501 8.62 0.32 6.31
N SER A 502 8.85 0.73 7.56
CA SER A 502 8.49 -0.05 8.77
C SER A 502 7.15 0.35 9.39
N GLY A 503 6.75 1.61 9.23
CA GLY A 503 5.60 2.18 9.92
C GLY A 503 5.14 3.51 9.36
N GLY A 504 4.32 4.23 10.14
CA GLY A 504 3.78 5.55 9.80
C GLY A 504 4.68 6.73 10.17
N ASP A 505 5.80 6.50 10.86
CA ASP A 505 6.73 7.54 11.29
C ASP A 505 8.14 7.00 11.57
N TRP A 506 9.09 7.90 11.90
CA TRP A 506 10.42 7.56 12.41
C TRP A 506 10.39 7.13 13.89
N ALA A 507 9.41 6.35 14.33
CA ALA A 507 9.34 5.81 15.69
C ALA A 507 8.65 4.43 15.76
N GLU A 508 7.93 4.05 14.71
CA GLU A 508 7.29 2.74 14.57
C GLU A 508 8.20 1.72 13.88
N ALA A 509 8.49 0.64 14.60
CA ALA A 509 9.31 -0.46 14.13
C ALA A 509 8.47 -1.56 13.46
N ASP A 510 9.07 -2.27 12.51
CA ASP A 510 8.59 -3.58 12.04
C ASP A 510 9.74 -4.57 12.05
N ARG A 511 9.38 -5.84 11.94
CA ARG A 511 10.32 -6.95 11.86
C ARG A 511 10.38 -7.49 10.44
N MET A 512 11.59 -7.58 9.89
CA MET A 512 11.87 -8.31 8.65
C MET A 512 12.76 -9.50 8.97
N PHE A 513 12.46 -10.66 8.40
CA PHE A 513 13.33 -11.81 8.54
C PHE A 513 14.36 -11.88 7.41
N ILE A 514 15.59 -12.22 7.78
CA ILE A 514 16.73 -12.40 6.88
C ILE A 514 17.51 -13.66 7.27
N GLU A 515 18.22 -14.27 6.32
CA GLU A 515 19.09 -15.42 6.60
C GLU A 515 20.56 -15.03 6.58
N VAL A 516 21.26 -15.27 7.69
CA VAL A 516 22.65 -14.89 7.85
C VAL A 516 23.49 -16.11 8.23
N ASP A 517 24.60 -16.31 7.52
CA ASP A 517 25.53 -17.43 7.70
C ASP A 517 26.71 -17.05 8.60
N GLY A 518 27.42 -18.08 9.10
CA GLY A 518 28.64 -17.93 9.87
C GLY A 518 28.48 -18.06 11.39
N PHE A 519 27.31 -18.48 11.87
CA PHE A 519 27.13 -18.86 13.28
C PHE A 519 27.92 -20.11 13.62
N VAL A 520 28.37 -20.19 14.87
CA VAL A 520 28.93 -21.39 15.50
C VAL A 520 28.14 -21.76 16.74
N ASP A 521 28.24 -23.01 17.18
CA ASP A 521 27.54 -23.50 18.37
C ASP A 521 27.98 -22.77 19.65
N GLY A 522 27.02 -22.42 20.50
CA GLY A 522 27.23 -21.76 21.79
C GLY A 522 26.96 -20.24 21.76
N ASP A 523 27.35 -19.57 22.85
CA ASP A 523 27.12 -18.13 23.13
C ASP A 523 28.33 -17.26 22.79
N VAL A 524 29.09 -17.65 21.77
CA VAL A 524 30.35 -16.98 21.39
C VAL A 524 30.22 -16.11 20.14
N ASN A 525 29.03 -16.05 19.55
CA ASN A 525 28.85 -15.37 18.27
C ASN A 525 28.84 -13.85 18.43
N THR A 526 29.41 -13.18 17.43
CA THR A 526 29.27 -11.74 17.25
C THR A 526 28.43 -11.45 16.02
N VAL A 527 27.48 -10.52 16.12
CA VAL A 527 26.64 -10.08 15.00
C VAL A 527 26.82 -8.58 14.85
N SER A 528 27.23 -8.13 13.66
CA SER A 528 27.46 -6.72 13.38
C SER A 528 26.56 -6.21 12.27
N PHE A 529 26.05 -4.99 12.47
CA PHE A 529 25.23 -4.25 11.54
C PHE A 529 25.96 -2.98 11.11
N ALA A 530 26.00 -2.68 9.81
CA ALA A 530 26.65 -1.49 9.27
C ALA A 530 25.89 -0.90 8.08
N GLY A 531 26.10 0.39 7.78
CA GLY A 531 25.49 1.02 6.62
C GLY A 531 26.03 0.47 5.30
N PHE A 532 25.29 0.64 4.21
CA PHE A 532 25.72 0.23 2.87
C PHE A 532 25.81 1.43 1.92
N GLY A 533 26.96 1.58 1.26
CA GLY A 533 27.21 2.71 0.35
C GLY A 533 27.27 4.04 1.10
N ASP A 534 26.76 5.10 0.46
CA ASP A 534 26.83 6.48 0.95
C ASP A 534 25.57 6.93 1.71
N SER A 535 24.61 6.03 1.94
CA SER A 535 23.33 6.32 2.61
C SER A 535 23.31 5.79 4.04
N TYR A 536 22.45 6.38 4.87
CA TYR A 536 22.18 5.82 6.19
C TYR A 536 21.44 4.50 6.07
N ALA A 537 21.80 3.53 6.92
CA ALA A 537 20.98 2.37 7.19
C ALA A 537 19.65 2.75 7.87
N PRO A 538 18.64 1.85 7.90
CA PRO A 538 17.51 2.01 8.81
C PRO A 538 18.00 2.16 10.25
N ASP A 539 17.20 2.78 11.11
CA ASP A 539 17.51 2.74 12.53
C ASP A 539 17.29 1.29 13.02
N LEU A 540 18.20 0.77 13.85
CA LEU A 540 18.13 -0.58 14.38
C LEU A 540 17.54 -0.58 15.79
N VAL A 541 16.42 -1.25 16.00
CA VAL A 541 15.82 -1.42 17.34
C VAL A 541 16.46 -2.61 18.05
N GLY A 542 16.73 -3.68 17.31
CA GLY A 542 17.38 -4.88 17.80
C GLY A 542 17.13 -6.04 16.85
N PHE A 543 17.48 -7.24 17.29
CA PHE A 543 17.20 -8.46 16.53
C PHE A 543 17.04 -9.67 17.44
N GLU A 544 16.56 -10.76 16.87
CA GLU A 544 16.43 -12.06 17.52
C GLU A 544 16.88 -13.15 16.56
N VAL A 545 17.61 -14.13 17.07
CA VAL A 545 18.03 -15.32 16.31
C VAL A 545 16.99 -16.42 16.53
N PHE A 546 16.57 -17.07 15.45
CA PHE A 546 15.59 -18.15 15.47
C PHE A 546 16.27 -19.50 15.22
N GLU A 547 15.89 -20.50 16.01
CA GLU A 547 16.41 -21.89 16.00
C GLU A 547 15.28 -22.92 15.91
#